data_AF-A0A3D9KIK7-F1
#
_entry.id   AF-A0A3D9KIK7-F1
#
_cell.length_a   1.000
_cell.length_b   1.000
_cell.length_c   1.000
_cell.angle_alpha   90.00
_cell.angle_beta   90.00
_cell.angle_gamma   90.00
#
_symmetry.space_group_name_H-M   'P 1'
#
loop_
_entity.id
_entity.type
_entity.pdbx_description
1 polymer ?
#
loop_
_entity_poly.entity_id
_entity_poly.type
_entity_poly.pdbx_seq_one_letter_code
_entity_poly.pdbx_strand_id
1 'polypeptide(L)' 'MDVKMINNAFLNGLTVEVWRAGELIGSGRIVEHTKDFIMLDDGDFYSKDWCELVIC' A
#
# COMPACT_ATOMS: atom_id res chain seq x y z
N MET A 1 -5.49 -12.87 -10.37
CA MET A 1 -4.95 -12.16 -9.21
C MET A 1 -6.15 -11.71 -8.40
N ASP A 2 -6.38 -12.33 -7.24
CA ASP A 2 -7.49 -11.97 -6.34
C ASP A 2 -7.19 -10.62 -5.69
N VAL A 3 -7.78 -9.54 -6.21
CA VAL A 3 -7.75 -8.23 -5.55
C VAL A 3 -8.68 -8.32 -4.35
N LYS A 4 -8.17 -8.83 -3.22
CA LYS A 4 -8.87 -8.74 -1.94
C LYS A 4 -9.00 -7.26 -1.61
N MET A 5 -10.23 -6.73 -1.64
CA MET A 5 -10.53 -5.46 -0.99
C MET A 5 -10.28 -5.64 0.51
N ILE A 6 -9.08 -5.28 0.97
CA ILE A 6 -8.69 -5.38 2.37
C ILE A 6 -9.52 -4.34 3.11
N ASN A 7 -10.57 -4.80 3.78
CA ASN A 7 -11.24 -4.03 4.82
C ASN A 7 -10.15 -3.46 5.75
N ASN A 8 -10.18 -2.15 5.96
CA ASN A 8 -9.20 -1.26 6.62
C ASN A 8 -8.61 -1.72 7.99
N ALA A 9 -8.87 -2.92 8.49
CA ALA A 9 -8.47 -3.36 9.82
C ALA A 9 -7.08 -4.04 9.89
N PHE A 10 -6.44 -4.41 8.78
CA PHE A 10 -5.22 -5.27 8.82
C PHE A 10 -4.13 -4.94 7.79
N LEU A 11 -3.97 -3.68 7.38
CA LEU A 11 -2.89 -3.34 6.43
C LEU A 11 -1.51 -3.22 7.11
N ASN A 12 -1.45 -2.79 8.37
CA ASN A 12 -0.19 -2.68 9.11
C ASN A 12 0.52 -4.04 9.21
N GLY A 13 1.79 -4.06 8.86
CA GLY A 13 2.66 -5.24 8.86
C GLY A 13 2.68 -6.02 7.55
N LEU A 14 1.79 -5.71 6.59
CA LEU A 14 1.82 -6.32 5.26
C LEU A 14 2.94 -5.71 4.41
N THR A 15 3.65 -6.57 3.68
CA THR A 15 4.52 -6.14 2.59
C THR A 15 3.68 -5.88 1.36
N VAL A 16 3.84 -4.71 0.76
CA VAL A 16 3.11 -4.31 -0.44
C VAL A 16 4.05 -3.74 -1.49
N GLU A 17 3.63 -3.89 -2.74
CA GLU A 17 4.10 -3.09 -3.86
C GLU A 17 3.11 -1.97 -4.16
N VAL A 18 3.63 -0.78 -4.43
CA VAL A 18 2.88 0.42 -4.76
C VAL A 18 3.04 0.72 -6.24
N TRP A 19 1.94 0.67 -6.97
CA TRP A 19 1.89 0.85 -8.41
C TRP A 19 1.12 2.12 -8.78
N ARG A 20 1.59 2.85 -9.80
CA ARG A 20 0.88 4.00 -10.37
C ARG A 20 0.97 3.96 -11.88
N ALA A 21 -0.18 3.98 -12.55
CA ALA A 21 -0.27 3.95 -14.02
C ALA A 21 0.54 2.80 -14.67
N GLY A 22 0.63 1.65 -14.00
CA GLY A 22 1.37 0.48 -14.48
C GLY A 22 2.88 0.49 -14.16
N GLU A 23 3.38 1.49 -13.44
CA GLU A 23 4.78 1.58 -13.00
C GLU A 23 4.90 1.29 -11.50
N LEU A 24 5.88 0.47 -11.12
CA LEU A 24 6.24 0.23 -9.73
C LEU A 24 6.96 1.47 -9.20
N ILE A 25 6.37 2.14 -8.22
CA ILE A 25 6.91 3.38 -7.64
C ILE A 25 7.44 3.20 -6.22
N GLY A 26 7.09 2.10 -5.55
CA GLY A 26 7.57 1.81 -4.20
C GLY A 26 7.23 0.37 -3.78
N SER A 27 7.93 -0.12 -2.77
CA SER A 27 7.64 -1.43 -2.16
C SER A 27 8.17 -1.46 -0.75
N GLY A 28 7.42 -2.02 0.19
CA GLY A 28 7.85 -2.06 1.58
C GLY A 28 6.76 -2.56 2.51
N ARG A 29 7.06 -2.57 3.81
CA ARG A 29 6.11 -2.98 4.83
C ARG A 29 5.29 -1.77 5.29
N ILE A 30 3.96 -1.89 5.26
CA ILE A 30 3.09 -0.85 5.81
C ILE A 30 3.31 -0.78 7.33
N VAL A 31 3.76 0.38 7.82
CA VAL A 31 3.93 0.64 9.26
C VAL A 31 2.78 1.45 9.83
N GLU A 32 2.13 2.25 8.99
CA GLU A 32 0.95 3.02 9.33
C GLU A 32 0.04 3.15 8.10
N HIS A 33 -1.26 3.20 8.32
CA HIS A 33 -2.18 3.62 7.28
C HIS A 33 -3.36 4.38 7.88
N THR A 34 -3.90 5.28 7.08
CA THR A 34 -5.18 5.94 7.36
C THR A 34 -6.21 5.48 6.33
N LYS A 35 -7.35 6.18 6.27
CA LYS A 35 -8.32 5.96 5.20
C LYS A 35 -7.74 6.28 3.82
N ASP A 36 -6.89 7.30 3.73
CA ASP A 36 -6.50 7.91 2.46
C ASP A 36 -5.01 7.67 2.11
N PHE A 37 -4.19 7.27 3.10
CA PHE A 37 -2.74 7.12 2.95
C PHE A 37 -2.22 5.82 3.55
N ILE A 38 -1.04 5.42 3.10
CA ILE A 38 -0.16 4.44 3.74
C ILE A 38 1.23 5.05 3.96
N MET A 39 1.93 4.58 4.99
CA MET A 39 3.34 4.83 5.25
C MET A 39 4.08 3.48 5.23
N LEU A 40 5.19 3.43 4.49
CA LEU A 40 6.10 2.28 4.44
C LEU A 40 7.21 2.41 5.50
N ASP A 41 7.90 1.30 5.76
CA ASP A 41 8.96 1.20 6.77
C ASP A 41 10.26 1.95 6.42
N ASP A 42 10.41 2.37 5.18
CA ASP A 42 11.46 3.29 4.72
C ASP A 42 11.13 4.77 4.98
N GLY A 43 9.89 5.08 5.39
CA GLY A 43 9.41 6.43 5.64
C GLY A 43 8.68 7.07 4.46
N ASP A 44 8.48 6.37 3.35
CA ASP A 44 7.72 6.87 2.21
C ASP A 44 6.21 6.82 2.47
N PHE A 45 5.50 7.81 1.92
CA PHE A 45 4.05 7.96 2.06
C PHE A 45 3.35 7.95 0.70
N TYR A 46 2.28 7.17 0.59
CA TYR A 46 1.52 7.01 -0.65
C TYR A 46 0.02 7.23 -0.43
N SER A 47 -0.61 7.95 -1.35
CA SER A 47 -2.07 8.13 -1.37
C SER A 47 -2.75 6.94 -2.03
N LYS A 48 -3.76 6.39 -1.36
CA LYS A 48 -4.58 5.28 -1.86
C LYS A 48 -5.47 5.66 -3.04
N ASP A 49 -5.76 6.95 -3.22
CA ASP A 49 -6.55 7.44 -4.36
C ASP A 49 -5.73 7.48 -5.66
N TRP A 50 -4.40 7.43 -5.56
CA TRP A 50 -3.48 7.61 -6.69
C TRP A 50 -2.64 6.37 -7.01
N CYS A 51 -2.69 5.36 -6.14
CA CYS A 51 -1.84 4.18 -6.23
C CYS A 51 -2.67 2.92 -6.05
N GLU A 52 -2.27 1.88 -6.76
CA GLU A 52 -2.73 0.51 -6.56
C GLU A 52 -1.77 -0.19 -5.60
N LEU A 53 -2.32 -0.86 -4.58
CA LEU A 53 -1.54 -1.63 -3.61
C LEU A 53 -1.70 -3.11 -3.90
N VAL A 54 -0.59 -3.79 -4.11
CA VAL A 54 -0.55 -5.25 -4.31
C VAL A 54 0.14 -5.87 -3.11
N ILE A 55 -0.54 -6.78 -2.41
CA ILE A 55 0.07 -7.52 -1.29
C ILE A 55 1.02 -8.58 -1.85
N CYS A 56 2.23 -8.66 -1.30
CA CYS A 56 3.22 -9.70 -1.59
C CYS A 56 3.20 -10.83 -0.55
#